data_AF-A0A1M5ZQB6-F1
#
_entry.id   AF-A0A1M5ZQB6-F1
#
_cell.length_a   1.000
_cell.length_b   1.000
_cell.length_c   1.000
_cell.angle_alpha   90.00
_cell.angle_beta   90.00
_cell.angle_gamma   90.00
#
_symmetry.space_group_name_H-M   'P 1'
#
loop_
_entity.id
_entity.type
_entity.pdbx_description
1 polymer ?
#
loop_
_entity_poly.entity_id
_entity_poly.type
_entity_poly.pdbx_seq_one_letter_code
_entity_poly.pdbx_strand_id
1 'polypeptide(L)'
;MRHFRLVSLLFLSFAVMPFAQAETAQKELSGFKYNTDSDSIDIKMKENSTADLKTVNEFKSLSYLEITAGDIDLTLDAGNDTVESMELVLLNKNPLHFYQTISALKKYKKLTSLRIASRYPLKDINIQGTEQLKYLRLRMNQFSFRHIKLSPGIKEVSVYAEKIDLAGLGQHHAIHTLKLSGSEESLDFSKINQNAQIKKLTIDSEVQTTLKGLENFHHLEYLDLTTPALSDVTALDQLTSLKTLSIRQMGSDQLPEIHNRHIATLALYYRKEFGPFSERYIRDISNIGTMKGLKKVYFEHEQATDYSPLLKLDLEQLSVTKKQPLPLAVIKKMPHLKFFAYGRHRYEGNALKTLLNTELKTSTANTFKALINGTPERGSIIYGEKKQLVPVNKITLDTYNRCHSNHIAISPALLSVSVDEYIHLLKHVYRQSKQGIPSQYTIESCQGSTAIVNHLVAGE
;
A
#
# COMPACT_ATOMS: atom_id res chain seq x y z
N MET A 1 -58.93 -54.51 -7.41
CA MET A 1 -57.54 -54.32 -6.95
C MET A 1 -56.83 -53.35 -7.88
N ARG A 2 -56.14 -52.37 -7.29
CA ARG A 2 -55.12 -51.47 -7.85
C ARG A 2 -55.53 -50.36 -8.84
N HIS A 3 -55.40 -49.16 -8.30
CA HIS A 3 -55.32 -47.82 -8.91
C HIS A 3 -54.13 -47.65 -9.86
N PHE A 4 -54.32 -46.81 -10.90
CA PHE A 4 -53.40 -45.79 -11.44
C PHE A 4 -54.25 -44.91 -12.41
N ARG A 5 -54.57 -43.64 -12.09
CA ARG A 5 -53.88 -42.39 -12.48
C ARG A 5 -53.80 -42.14 -13.99
N LEU A 6 -54.59 -41.20 -14.54
CA LEU A 6 -54.18 -39.82 -14.88
C LEU A 6 -55.29 -39.07 -15.67
N VAL A 7 -55.58 -37.84 -15.18
CA VAL A 7 -55.92 -36.58 -15.89
C VAL A 7 -57.22 -36.47 -16.69
N SER A 8 -58.09 -35.58 -16.21
CA SER A 8 -58.70 -34.53 -17.04
C SER A 8 -59.06 -33.30 -16.18
N LEU A 9 -58.93 -32.14 -16.82
CA LEU A 9 -58.86 -30.78 -16.32
C LEU A 9 -60.09 -30.31 -15.51
N LEU A 10 -59.83 -29.45 -14.51
CA LEU A 10 -60.81 -28.49 -14.01
C LEU A 10 -60.15 -27.10 -13.97
N PHE A 11 -60.58 -26.23 -14.88
CA PHE A 11 -60.33 -24.79 -14.84
C PHE A 11 -61.10 -24.21 -13.65
N LEU A 12 -60.40 -23.61 -12.69
CA LEU A 12 -60.99 -22.66 -11.76
C LEU A 12 -60.31 -21.30 -11.93
N SER A 13 -61.15 -20.29 -12.09
CA SER A 13 -60.83 -18.88 -12.32
C SER A 13 -59.93 -18.30 -11.23
N PHE A 14 -58.84 -17.67 -11.65
CA PHE A 14 -58.04 -16.78 -10.81
C PHE A 14 -58.86 -15.51 -10.49
N ALA A 15 -59.24 -15.35 -9.22
CA ALA A 15 -59.53 -14.03 -8.69
C ALA A 15 -58.21 -13.28 -8.54
N VAL A 16 -58.02 -12.25 -9.35
CA VAL A 16 -56.91 -11.30 -9.23
C VAL A 16 -57.13 -10.51 -7.94
N MET A 17 -56.36 -10.81 -6.90
CA MET A 17 -56.18 -9.85 -5.80
C MET A 17 -55.27 -8.73 -6.31
N PRO A 18 -55.66 -7.45 -6.20
CA PRO A 18 -54.74 -6.37 -6.52
C PRO A 18 -53.62 -6.39 -5.48
N PHE A 19 -52.38 -6.62 -5.92
CA PHE A 19 -51.22 -6.19 -5.17
C PHE A 19 -51.35 -4.67 -5.04
N ALA A 20 -51.83 -4.20 -3.88
CA ALA A 20 -51.62 -2.82 -3.49
C ALA A 20 -50.10 -2.64 -3.37
N GLN A 21 -49.47 -2.03 -4.38
CA GLN A 21 -48.16 -1.43 -4.18
C GLN A 21 -48.32 -0.47 -3.02
N ALA A 22 -47.64 -0.74 -1.91
CA ALA A 22 -47.51 0.23 -0.84
C ALA A 22 -46.87 1.47 -1.48
N GLU A 23 -47.65 2.53 -1.69
CA GLU A 23 -47.12 3.83 -2.08
C GLU A 23 -46.18 4.27 -0.96
N THR A 24 -44.88 4.09 -1.18
CA THR A 24 -43.86 4.66 -0.30
C THR A 24 -44.05 6.16 -0.31
N ALA A 25 -44.42 6.74 0.84
CA ALA A 25 -44.65 8.17 0.96
C ALA A 25 -43.40 8.91 0.48
N GLN A 26 -43.58 9.83 -0.48
CA GLN A 26 -42.49 10.62 -1.04
C GLN A 26 -42.48 12.02 -0.46
N LYS A 27 -41.28 12.53 -0.18
CA LYS A 27 -41.06 13.89 0.31
C LYS A 27 -39.92 14.57 -0.44
N GLU A 28 -39.96 15.88 -0.43
CA GLU A 28 -38.97 16.70 -1.12
C GLU A 28 -37.77 16.99 -0.19
N LEU A 29 -36.56 16.88 -0.72
CA LEU A 29 -35.32 17.32 -0.08
C LEU A 29 -34.50 18.08 -1.13
N SER A 30 -34.19 19.35 -0.85
CA SER A 30 -33.46 20.24 -1.77
C SER A 30 -34.06 20.31 -3.20
N GLY A 31 -35.39 20.26 -3.36
CA GLY A 31 -36.04 20.30 -4.68
C GLY A 31 -36.23 18.94 -5.37
N PHE A 32 -35.78 17.84 -4.77
CA PHE A 32 -35.88 16.49 -5.34
C PHE A 32 -36.79 15.60 -4.49
N LYS A 33 -37.59 14.75 -5.14
CA LYS A 33 -38.49 13.80 -4.45
C LYS A 33 -37.78 12.49 -4.18
N TYR A 34 -37.87 12.02 -2.94
CA TYR A 34 -37.34 10.73 -2.49
C TYR A 34 -38.38 9.99 -1.66
N ASN A 35 -38.24 8.67 -1.59
CA ASN A 35 -39.04 7.86 -0.67
C ASN A 35 -38.60 8.13 0.78
N THR A 36 -39.55 8.25 1.70
CA THR A 36 -39.28 8.58 3.11
C THR A 36 -38.60 7.45 3.90
N ASP A 37 -38.59 6.25 3.35
CA ASP A 37 -37.92 5.05 3.88
C ASP A 37 -36.53 4.80 3.29
N SER A 38 -36.05 5.68 2.40
CA SER A 38 -34.67 5.61 1.87
C SER A 38 -33.63 5.62 2.99
N ASP A 39 -32.68 4.69 2.93
CA ASP A 39 -31.54 4.59 3.84
C ASP A 39 -30.38 5.52 3.44
N SER A 40 -30.32 5.86 2.16
CA SER A 40 -29.32 6.71 1.53
C SER A 40 -29.94 7.65 0.50
N ILE A 41 -29.44 8.88 0.46
CA ILE A 41 -29.82 9.90 -0.54
C ILE A 41 -28.56 10.57 -1.08
N ASP A 42 -28.51 10.73 -2.40
CA ASP A 42 -27.47 11.48 -3.14
C ASP A 42 -28.14 12.63 -3.89
N ILE A 43 -27.78 13.86 -3.52
CA ILE A 43 -28.29 15.10 -4.12
C ILE A 43 -27.17 15.72 -4.96
N LYS A 44 -27.41 15.87 -6.27
CA LYS A 44 -26.47 16.52 -7.20
C LYS A 44 -27.11 17.74 -7.84
N MET A 45 -26.57 18.90 -7.50
CA MET A 45 -27.01 20.20 -7.98
C MET A 45 -25.89 20.92 -8.73
N LYS A 46 -26.27 21.93 -9.52
CA LYS A 46 -25.32 22.76 -10.26
C LYS A 46 -24.57 23.71 -9.32
N GLU A 47 -23.42 24.22 -9.78
CA GLU A 47 -22.56 25.15 -9.02
C GLU A 47 -23.27 26.45 -8.59
N ASN A 48 -24.29 26.90 -9.33
CA ASN A 48 -25.08 28.09 -8.95
C ASN A 48 -26.27 27.80 -8.02
N SER A 49 -26.43 26.56 -7.56
CA SER A 49 -27.56 26.13 -6.74
C SER A 49 -27.18 26.01 -5.26
N THR A 50 -28.17 26.21 -4.38
CA THR A 50 -28.03 25.96 -2.93
C THR A 50 -28.90 24.77 -2.55
N ALA A 51 -28.31 23.78 -1.90
CA ALA A 51 -29.05 22.67 -1.30
C ALA A 51 -29.59 23.09 0.08
N ASP A 52 -30.83 22.77 0.40
CA ASP A 52 -31.48 23.04 1.69
C ASP A 52 -31.94 21.73 2.35
N LEU A 53 -31.62 21.57 3.63
CA LEU A 53 -31.85 20.34 4.40
C LEU A 53 -32.97 20.43 5.45
N LYS A 54 -33.84 21.45 5.39
CA LYS A 54 -34.88 21.65 6.42
C LYS A 54 -35.82 20.45 6.58
N THR A 55 -36.12 19.76 5.49
CA THR A 55 -37.03 18.60 5.44
C THR A 55 -36.35 17.26 5.70
N VAL A 56 -35.04 17.21 6.02
CA VAL A 56 -34.31 15.94 6.20
C VAL A 56 -34.92 15.06 7.31
N ASN A 57 -35.61 15.66 8.27
CA ASN A 57 -36.29 14.95 9.36
C ASN A 57 -37.57 14.21 8.92
N GLU A 58 -38.03 14.42 7.69
CA GLU A 58 -39.15 13.64 7.11
C GLU A 58 -38.72 12.22 6.69
N PHE A 59 -37.41 11.96 6.64
CA PHE A 59 -36.83 10.67 6.25
C PHE A 59 -36.43 9.84 7.48
N LYS A 60 -37.26 8.84 7.81
CA LYS A 60 -37.17 8.09 9.09
C LYS A 60 -36.06 7.04 9.12
N SER A 61 -35.57 6.63 7.95
CA SER A 61 -34.54 5.60 7.80
C SER A 61 -33.20 6.13 7.28
N LEU A 62 -33.12 7.44 6.96
CA LEU A 62 -31.97 8.01 6.27
C LEU A 62 -30.72 8.01 7.13
N SER A 63 -29.79 7.12 6.82
CA SER A 63 -28.52 6.93 7.53
C SER A 63 -27.33 7.60 6.82
N TYR A 64 -27.38 7.70 5.48
CA TYR A 64 -26.32 8.29 4.66
C TYR A 64 -26.86 9.39 3.76
N LEU A 65 -26.21 10.55 3.79
CA LEU A 65 -26.57 11.69 2.94
C LEU A 65 -25.35 12.23 2.21
N GLU A 66 -25.40 12.23 0.89
CA GLU A 66 -24.40 12.84 0.01
C GLU A 66 -25.01 14.03 -0.71
N ILE A 67 -24.32 15.16 -0.70
CA ILE A 67 -24.80 16.41 -1.28
C ILE A 67 -23.67 17.06 -2.04
N THR A 68 -23.89 17.29 -3.33
CA THR A 68 -23.04 18.10 -4.20
C THR A 68 -23.83 19.31 -4.65
N ALA A 69 -23.40 20.51 -4.25
CA ALA A 69 -24.07 21.76 -4.61
C ALA A 69 -23.09 22.95 -4.61
N GLY A 70 -23.51 24.06 -5.22
CA GLY A 70 -22.82 25.34 -5.10
C GLY A 70 -22.58 25.74 -3.66
N ASP A 71 -23.67 25.84 -2.91
CA ASP A 71 -23.71 26.14 -1.48
C ASP A 71 -24.65 25.15 -0.79
N ILE A 72 -24.51 24.97 0.53
CA ILE A 72 -25.30 24.00 1.30
C ILE A 72 -25.77 24.69 2.58
N ASP A 73 -27.09 24.83 2.72
CA ASP A 73 -27.77 25.25 3.93
C ASP A 73 -28.05 24.02 4.80
N LEU A 74 -27.29 23.91 5.89
CA LEU A 74 -27.39 22.82 6.88
C LEU A 74 -28.43 23.11 7.97
N THR A 75 -29.22 24.18 7.84
CA THR A 75 -30.21 24.58 8.83
C THR A 75 -31.22 23.46 9.08
N LEU A 76 -31.45 23.21 10.37
CA LEU A 76 -32.47 22.30 10.87
C LEU A 76 -33.33 23.00 11.90
N ASP A 77 -34.64 22.79 11.81
CA ASP A 77 -35.59 23.29 12.81
C ASP A 77 -35.52 22.45 14.09
N ALA A 78 -35.53 21.11 13.94
CA ALA A 78 -35.46 20.14 15.03
C ALA A 78 -34.20 19.25 14.92
N GLY A 79 -33.85 18.56 16.01
CA GLY A 79 -32.75 17.59 16.01
C GLY A 79 -33.00 16.44 15.03
N ASN A 80 -31.96 16.02 14.32
CA ASN A 80 -31.99 14.85 13.45
C ASN A 80 -31.40 13.63 14.18
N ASP A 81 -32.13 12.53 14.21
CA ASP A 81 -31.77 11.30 14.93
C ASP A 81 -31.59 10.08 14.01
N THR A 82 -31.47 10.33 12.70
CA THR A 82 -31.39 9.29 11.66
C THR A 82 -30.06 9.29 10.93
N VAL A 83 -29.56 10.46 10.51
CA VAL A 83 -28.34 10.57 9.68
C VAL A 83 -27.10 10.23 10.51
N GLU A 84 -26.37 9.21 10.07
CA GLU A 84 -25.16 8.70 10.72
C GLU A 84 -23.88 9.13 10.00
N SER A 85 -23.96 9.33 8.69
CA SER A 85 -22.84 9.76 7.86
C SER A 85 -23.28 10.77 6.79
N MET A 86 -22.44 11.79 6.57
CA MET A 86 -22.71 12.86 5.61
C MET A 86 -21.48 13.15 4.74
N GLU A 87 -21.67 13.30 3.43
CA GLU A 87 -20.69 13.84 2.49
C GLU A 87 -21.20 15.15 1.88
N LEU A 88 -20.42 16.22 2.06
CA LEU A 88 -20.71 17.57 1.59
C LEU A 88 -19.68 17.97 0.55
N VAL A 89 -20.10 18.15 -0.69
CA VAL A 89 -19.25 18.61 -1.81
C VAL A 89 -19.68 20.01 -2.21
N LEU A 90 -18.86 20.99 -1.83
CA LEU A 90 -19.07 22.41 -2.08
C LEU A 90 -18.40 22.81 -3.40
N LEU A 91 -19.21 23.28 -4.34
CA LEU A 91 -18.75 23.65 -5.68
C LEU A 91 -18.33 25.12 -5.77
N ASN A 92 -18.93 26.02 -4.98
CA ASN A 92 -18.60 27.45 -4.99
C ASN A 92 -17.34 27.77 -4.18
N LYS A 93 -16.64 28.82 -4.61
CA LYS A 93 -15.48 29.39 -3.92
C LYS A 93 -15.81 29.97 -2.54
N ASN A 94 -17.03 30.48 -2.37
CA ASN A 94 -17.47 31.10 -1.13
C ASN A 94 -18.91 30.67 -0.79
N PRO A 95 -19.09 29.46 -0.23
CA PRO A 95 -20.41 28.95 0.13
C PRO A 95 -20.89 29.62 1.44
N LEU A 96 -21.68 30.68 1.29
CA LEU A 96 -22.07 31.57 2.40
C LEU A 96 -22.98 30.85 3.40
N HIS A 97 -23.99 30.13 2.93
CA HIS A 97 -24.93 29.39 3.79
C HIS A 97 -24.20 28.30 4.55
N PHE A 98 -23.26 27.60 3.91
CA PHE A 98 -22.43 26.59 4.59
C PHE A 98 -21.73 27.18 5.81
N TYR A 99 -21.03 28.31 5.68
CA TYR A 99 -20.35 28.93 6.81
C TYR A 99 -21.31 29.40 7.91
N GLN A 100 -22.47 29.94 7.53
CA GLN A 100 -23.49 30.40 8.48
C GLN A 100 -24.12 29.25 9.25
N THR A 101 -24.24 28.06 8.63
CA THR A 101 -25.11 26.98 9.12
C THR A 101 -24.35 25.73 9.53
N ILE A 102 -23.03 25.64 9.31
CA ILE A 102 -22.20 24.48 9.72
C ILE A 102 -22.32 24.15 11.22
N SER A 103 -22.58 25.15 12.07
CA SER A 103 -22.83 24.93 13.50
C SER A 103 -24.10 24.13 13.80
N ALA A 104 -25.04 24.04 12.85
CA ALA A 104 -26.24 23.21 12.94
C ALA A 104 -25.92 21.70 12.94
N LEU A 105 -24.71 21.29 12.53
CA LEU A 105 -24.28 19.89 12.60
C LEU A 105 -24.39 19.29 14.01
N LYS A 106 -24.33 20.12 15.07
CA LYS A 106 -24.57 19.68 16.45
C LYS A 106 -25.97 19.11 16.69
N LYS A 107 -26.94 19.45 15.85
CA LYS A 107 -28.33 18.96 15.91
C LYS A 107 -28.50 17.56 15.32
N TYR A 108 -27.52 17.05 14.57
CA TYR A 108 -27.54 15.68 14.02
C TYR A 108 -26.96 14.71 15.05
N LYS A 109 -27.80 14.18 15.94
CA LYS A 109 -27.38 13.48 17.15
C LYS A 109 -26.67 12.15 16.89
N LYS A 110 -26.91 11.53 15.72
CA LYS A 110 -26.26 10.27 15.31
C LYS A 110 -25.11 10.45 14.32
N LEU A 111 -24.77 11.67 13.91
CA LEU A 111 -23.74 11.92 12.90
C LEU A 111 -22.35 11.55 13.41
N THR A 112 -21.86 10.36 13.07
CA THR A 112 -20.55 9.85 13.52
C THR A 112 -19.42 10.10 12.50
N SER A 113 -19.77 10.28 11.23
CA SER A 113 -18.83 10.48 10.12
C SER A 113 -19.23 11.67 9.27
N LEU A 114 -18.28 12.57 9.01
CA LEU A 114 -18.48 13.73 8.15
C LEU A 114 -17.35 13.82 7.13
N ARG A 115 -17.70 13.98 5.86
CA ARG A 115 -16.79 14.29 4.78
C ARG A 115 -17.14 15.65 4.20
N ILE A 116 -16.15 16.53 4.09
CA ILE A 116 -16.29 17.83 3.42
C ILE A 116 -15.27 17.88 2.28
N ALA A 117 -15.76 18.12 1.07
CA ALA A 117 -14.96 18.28 -0.13
C ALA A 117 -15.22 19.65 -0.75
N SER A 118 -14.16 20.31 -1.20
CA SER A 118 -14.22 21.59 -1.91
C SER A 118 -13.03 21.70 -2.85
N ARG A 119 -13.19 22.32 -4.02
CA ARG A 119 -12.04 22.67 -4.89
C ARG A 119 -11.29 23.90 -4.37
N TYR A 120 -11.88 24.63 -3.43
CA TYR A 120 -11.37 25.88 -2.90
C TYR A 120 -11.00 25.74 -1.42
N PRO A 121 -9.99 26.47 -0.93
CA PRO A 121 -9.67 26.51 0.49
C PRO A 121 -10.86 27.05 1.29
N LEU A 122 -11.27 26.29 2.31
CA LEU A 122 -12.30 26.72 3.24
C LEU A 122 -11.66 27.37 4.46
N LYS A 123 -12.27 28.46 4.93
CA LYS A 123 -11.83 29.17 6.13
C LYS A 123 -12.88 29.02 7.23
N ASP A 124 -12.47 29.06 8.48
CA ASP A 124 -13.38 29.13 9.64
C ASP A 124 -14.38 27.97 9.75
N ILE A 125 -13.96 26.75 9.43
CA ILE A 125 -14.75 25.53 9.66
C ILE A 125 -14.91 25.35 11.17
N ASN A 126 -16.07 25.68 11.72
CA ASN A 126 -16.35 25.52 13.14
C ASN A 126 -17.41 24.43 13.38
N ILE A 127 -16.95 23.26 13.80
CA ILE A 127 -17.81 22.10 14.11
C ILE A 127 -17.76 21.77 15.62
N GLN A 128 -17.51 22.76 16.48
CA GLN A 128 -17.62 22.58 17.92
C GLN A 128 -19.06 22.23 18.35
N GLY A 129 -19.20 21.41 19.39
CA GLY A 129 -20.48 20.91 19.87
C GLY A 129 -21.01 19.66 19.15
N THR A 130 -20.25 19.11 18.20
CA THR A 130 -20.51 17.81 17.54
C THR A 130 -19.84 16.67 18.32
N GLU A 131 -20.23 16.46 19.57
CA GLU A 131 -19.60 15.45 20.46
C GLU A 131 -19.74 14.01 19.95
N GLN A 132 -20.79 13.76 19.18
CA GLN A 132 -21.09 12.50 18.50
C GLN A 132 -20.13 12.20 17.33
N LEU A 133 -19.51 13.22 16.73
CA LEU A 133 -18.70 13.08 15.53
C LEU A 133 -17.33 12.49 15.88
N LYS A 134 -16.99 11.36 15.25
CA LYS A 134 -15.75 10.61 15.52
C LYS A 134 -14.73 10.70 14.39
N TYR A 135 -15.24 10.74 13.15
CA TYR A 135 -14.45 10.70 11.92
C TYR A 135 -14.70 11.93 11.08
N LEU A 136 -13.64 12.66 10.75
CA LEU A 136 -13.69 13.79 9.83
C LEU A 136 -12.78 13.54 8.64
N ARG A 137 -13.31 13.64 7.43
CA ARG A 137 -12.54 13.61 6.19
C ARG A 137 -12.67 14.93 5.46
N LEU A 138 -11.54 15.52 5.11
CA LEU A 138 -11.46 16.80 4.44
C LEU A 138 -10.74 16.61 3.11
N ARG A 139 -11.34 17.07 2.02
CA ARG A 139 -10.72 17.10 0.70
C ARG A 139 -10.75 18.52 0.16
N MET A 140 -9.60 19.16 0.03
CA MET A 140 -9.51 20.51 -0.52
C MET A 140 -8.18 20.76 -1.20
N ASN A 141 -8.07 21.76 -2.06
CA ASN A 141 -6.77 22.05 -2.69
C ASN A 141 -5.73 22.51 -1.66
N GLN A 142 -6.13 23.34 -0.68
CA GLN A 142 -5.23 23.81 0.38
C GLN A 142 -5.91 23.77 1.74
N PHE A 143 -5.23 23.25 2.76
CA PHE A 143 -5.74 23.10 4.12
C PHE A 143 -4.75 23.62 5.17
N SER A 144 -5.27 24.24 6.23
CA SER A 144 -4.51 24.59 7.44
C SER A 144 -5.33 24.32 8.70
N PHE A 145 -4.69 23.74 9.71
CA PHE A 145 -5.34 23.49 11.02
C PHE A 145 -5.67 24.77 11.80
N ARG A 146 -5.17 25.95 11.38
CA ARG A 146 -5.53 27.25 11.98
C ARG A 146 -6.97 27.67 11.68
N HIS A 147 -7.54 27.17 10.59
CA HIS A 147 -8.84 27.59 10.09
C HIS A 147 -9.97 26.60 10.43
N ILE A 148 -9.72 25.70 11.38
CA ILE A 148 -10.72 24.71 11.81
C ILE A 148 -10.80 24.65 13.33
N LYS A 149 -12.02 24.56 13.85
CA LYS A 149 -12.32 24.33 15.26
C LYS A 149 -13.07 23.01 15.40
N LEU A 150 -12.45 22.06 16.08
CA LEU A 150 -12.92 20.69 16.20
C LEU A 150 -13.54 20.43 17.58
N SER A 151 -14.53 19.54 17.62
CA SER A 151 -15.06 19.01 18.87
C SER A 151 -14.12 17.96 19.48
N PRO A 152 -14.04 17.83 20.82
CA PRO A 152 -13.24 16.79 21.47
C PRO A 152 -13.64 15.34 21.13
N GLY A 153 -14.84 15.13 20.58
CA GLY A 153 -15.31 13.83 20.10
C GLY A 153 -14.53 13.30 18.89
N ILE A 154 -13.95 14.19 18.07
CA ILE A 154 -13.31 13.83 16.79
C ILE A 154 -11.94 13.22 17.07
N LYS A 155 -11.83 11.90 16.85
CA LYS A 155 -10.60 11.13 17.15
C LYS A 155 -9.75 10.86 15.91
N GLU A 156 -10.37 10.83 14.74
CA GLU A 156 -9.70 10.59 13.46
C GLU A 156 -9.99 11.72 12.49
N VAL A 157 -8.91 12.31 11.96
CA VAL A 157 -8.96 13.32 10.91
C VAL A 157 -8.16 12.82 9.70
N SER A 158 -8.79 12.84 8.54
CA SER A 158 -8.14 12.56 7.26
C SER A 158 -8.18 13.83 6.42
N VAL A 159 -7.04 14.24 5.89
CA VAL A 159 -6.90 15.39 5.00
C VAL A 159 -6.32 14.91 3.67
N TYR A 160 -7.01 15.23 2.58
CA TYR A 160 -6.49 15.17 1.23
C TYR A 160 -6.35 16.61 0.72
N ALA A 161 -5.13 17.06 0.48
CA ALA A 161 -4.88 18.38 -0.11
C ALA A 161 -3.51 18.48 -0.77
N GLU A 162 -3.42 19.26 -1.85
CA GLU A 162 -2.17 19.57 -2.56
C GLU A 162 -1.20 20.29 -1.61
N LYS A 163 -1.72 21.20 -0.77
CA LYS A 163 -0.95 21.91 0.25
C LYS A 163 -1.56 21.74 1.63
N ILE A 164 -0.77 21.21 2.58
CA ILE A 164 -1.17 21.00 3.96
C ILE A 164 -0.25 21.80 4.90
N ASP A 165 -0.81 22.77 5.62
CA ASP A 165 -0.13 23.49 6.69
C ASP A 165 -0.52 22.90 8.06
N LEU A 166 0.47 22.30 8.74
CA LEU A 166 0.27 21.64 10.03
C LEU A 166 0.20 22.62 11.21
N ALA A 167 0.42 23.92 10.98
CA ALA A 167 0.32 24.91 12.03
C ALA A 167 -1.10 24.94 12.64
N GLY A 168 -1.18 25.01 13.97
CA GLY A 168 -2.45 24.93 14.70
C GLY A 168 -2.90 23.51 15.04
N LEU A 169 -2.29 22.46 14.49
CA LEU A 169 -2.61 21.06 14.83
C LEU A 169 -2.51 20.81 16.35
N GLY A 170 -1.52 21.43 17.00
CA GLY A 170 -1.30 21.35 18.45
C GLY A 170 -2.44 21.85 19.33
N GLN A 171 -3.45 22.53 18.78
CA GLN A 171 -4.65 22.95 19.52
C GLN A 171 -5.69 21.82 19.61
N HIS A 172 -5.57 20.79 18.75
CA HIS A 172 -6.54 19.72 18.57
C HIS A 172 -6.14 18.43 19.30
N HIS A 173 -6.01 18.52 20.62
CA HIS A 173 -5.52 17.45 21.51
C HIS A 173 -6.36 16.16 21.50
N ALA A 174 -7.58 16.20 20.97
CA ALA A 174 -8.46 15.03 20.90
C ALA A 174 -8.16 14.10 19.72
N ILE A 175 -7.42 14.56 18.72
CA ILE A 175 -7.06 13.76 17.55
C ILE A 175 -6.02 12.73 17.98
N HIS A 176 -6.28 11.46 17.67
CA HIS A 176 -5.34 10.36 17.90
C HIS A 176 -4.88 9.70 16.61
N THR A 177 -5.68 9.79 15.55
CA THR A 177 -5.35 9.28 14.22
C THR A 177 -5.39 10.41 13.21
N LEU A 178 -4.27 10.65 12.54
CA LEU A 178 -4.14 11.65 11.49
C LEU A 178 -3.71 10.96 10.19
N LYS A 179 -4.44 11.22 9.11
CA LYS A 179 -4.11 10.75 7.77
C LYS A 179 -3.93 11.95 6.86
N LEU A 180 -2.77 12.06 6.23
CA LEU A 180 -2.41 13.15 5.32
C LEU A 180 -2.12 12.55 3.95
N SER A 181 -2.74 13.08 2.90
CA SER A 181 -2.61 12.52 1.55
C SER A 181 -2.67 13.59 0.47
N GLY A 182 -2.08 13.29 -0.69
CA GLY A 182 -2.16 14.13 -1.89
C GLY A 182 -1.32 15.40 -1.84
N SER A 183 -0.42 15.53 -0.86
CA SER A 183 0.46 16.69 -0.76
C SER A 183 1.48 16.70 -1.89
N GLU A 184 1.52 17.80 -2.63
CA GLU A 184 2.48 18.08 -3.71
C GLU A 184 3.71 18.85 -3.22
N GLU A 185 3.72 19.23 -1.94
CA GLU A 185 4.85 19.84 -1.24
C GLU A 185 5.24 18.98 -0.03
N SER A 186 6.52 19.05 0.36
CA SER A 186 6.97 18.36 1.57
C SER A 186 6.28 18.93 2.81
N LEU A 187 5.78 18.05 3.66
CA LEU A 187 5.19 18.40 4.95
C LEU A 187 6.27 18.96 5.89
N ASP A 188 5.91 20.01 6.63
CA ASP A 188 6.77 20.63 7.64
C ASP A 188 6.24 20.30 9.04
N PHE A 189 6.79 19.24 9.65
CA PHE A 189 6.41 18.80 10.99
C PHE A 189 7.02 19.68 12.10
N SER A 190 7.97 20.58 11.79
CA SER A 190 8.57 21.47 12.79
C SER A 190 7.57 22.49 13.37
N LYS A 191 6.44 22.68 12.69
CA LYS A 191 5.32 23.54 13.11
C LYS A 191 4.43 22.92 14.18
N ILE A 192 4.67 21.67 14.56
CA ILE A 192 3.86 20.94 15.54
C ILE A 192 4.52 21.08 16.92
N ASN A 193 3.71 21.47 17.91
CA ASN A 193 4.17 21.50 19.29
C ASN A 193 4.07 20.11 19.93
N GLN A 194 4.80 19.91 21.04
CA GLN A 194 4.88 18.64 21.77
C GLN A 194 3.54 18.18 22.39
N ASN A 195 2.48 18.98 22.30
CA ASN A 195 1.17 18.68 22.91
C ASN A 195 0.30 17.77 22.03
N ALA A 196 0.68 17.52 20.77
CA ALA A 196 -0.09 16.67 19.87
C ALA A 196 -0.19 15.23 20.43
N GLN A 197 -1.43 14.75 20.62
CA GLN A 197 -1.73 13.41 21.15
C GLN A 197 -1.87 12.34 20.05
N ILE A 198 -1.26 12.60 18.89
CA ILE A 198 -1.35 11.72 17.72
C ILE A 198 -0.61 10.42 18.03
N LYS A 199 -1.35 9.31 18.00
CA LYS A 199 -0.84 7.94 18.18
C LYS A 199 -0.63 7.20 16.87
N LYS A 200 -1.37 7.59 15.83
CA LYS A 200 -1.30 6.98 14.49
C LYS A 200 -1.20 8.07 13.44
N LEU A 201 -0.15 8.01 12.63
CA LEU A 201 0.07 8.91 11.51
C LEU A 201 0.22 8.10 10.22
N THR A 202 -0.58 8.44 9.22
CA THR A 202 -0.42 7.94 7.85
C THR A 202 -0.13 9.14 6.95
N ILE A 203 0.93 9.03 6.15
CA ILE A 203 1.33 10.02 5.16
C ILE A 203 1.40 9.33 3.81
N ASP A 204 0.66 9.88 2.84
CA ASP A 204 0.70 9.49 1.43
C ASP A 204 1.06 10.71 0.59
N SER A 205 2.36 10.86 0.32
CA SER A 205 2.92 12.03 -0.36
C SER A 205 3.24 11.69 -1.81
N GLU A 206 2.91 12.61 -2.72
CA GLU A 206 3.27 12.53 -4.13
C GLU A 206 4.70 13.05 -4.38
N VAL A 207 5.33 13.63 -3.36
CA VAL A 207 6.71 14.16 -3.41
C VAL A 207 7.58 13.58 -2.31
N GLN A 208 8.91 13.71 -2.47
CA GLN A 208 9.88 13.35 -1.45
C GLN A 208 9.52 14.00 -0.11
N THR A 209 9.47 13.16 0.93
CA THR A 209 9.05 13.57 2.28
C THR A 209 10.27 13.75 3.17
N THR A 210 10.41 14.93 3.78
CA THR A 210 11.31 15.12 4.93
C THR A 210 10.61 14.70 6.22
N LEU A 211 11.32 14.02 7.11
CA LEU A 211 10.81 13.66 8.44
C LEU A 211 11.24 14.65 9.53
N LYS A 212 11.92 15.75 9.16
CA LYS A 212 12.36 16.77 10.13
C LYS A 212 11.17 17.32 10.92
N GLY A 213 11.29 17.35 12.25
CA GLY A 213 10.24 17.81 13.16
C GLY A 213 9.25 16.71 13.57
N LEU A 214 9.35 15.51 12.98
CA LEU A 214 8.51 14.37 13.35
C LEU A 214 8.82 13.88 14.77
N GLU A 215 10.03 14.12 15.28
CA GLU A 215 10.44 13.83 16.66
C GLU A 215 9.55 14.49 17.73
N ASN A 216 8.77 15.52 17.36
CA ASN A 216 7.80 16.17 18.25
C ASN A 216 6.55 15.32 18.53
N PHE A 217 6.33 14.23 17.80
CA PHE A 217 5.21 13.32 18.01
C PHE A 217 5.52 12.27 19.10
N HIS A 218 5.67 12.71 20.35
CA HIS A 218 6.10 11.85 21.45
C HIS A 218 5.18 10.66 21.77
N HIS A 219 3.91 10.74 21.36
CA HIS A 219 2.91 9.68 21.56
C HIS A 219 2.70 8.78 20.32
N LEU A 220 3.47 8.98 19.24
CA LEU A 220 3.27 8.23 18.01
C LEU A 220 3.65 6.76 18.19
N GLU A 221 2.66 5.87 18.06
CA GLU A 221 2.83 4.42 18.20
C GLU A 221 2.89 3.70 16.85
N TYR A 222 2.27 4.30 15.82
CA TYR A 222 2.16 3.76 14.48
C TYR A 222 2.43 4.85 13.44
N LEU A 223 3.37 4.58 12.54
CA LEU A 223 3.69 5.43 11.41
C LEU A 223 3.61 4.64 10.11
N ASP A 224 2.87 5.15 9.15
CA ASP A 224 2.77 4.60 7.79
C ASP A 224 3.13 5.67 6.77
N LEU A 225 4.20 5.41 6.02
CA LEU A 225 4.79 6.36 5.08
C LEU A 225 4.72 5.80 3.66
N THR A 226 4.02 6.50 2.80
CA THR A 226 4.08 6.35 1.35
C THR A 226 4.71 7.60 0.75
N THR A 227 5.83 7.45 0.06
CA THR A 227 6.58 8.57 -0.53
C THR A 227 7.46 8.12 -1.69
N PRO A 228 7.68 8.94 -2.73
CA PRO A 228 8.69 8.68 -3.73
C PRO A 228 10.08 8.49 -3.13
N ALA A 229 10.48 9.29 -2.14
CA ALA A 229 11.78 9.16 -1.50
C ALA A 229 11.75 9.60 -0.03
N LEU A 230 12.67 9.03 0.76
CA LEU A 230 13.04 9.45 2.10
C LEU A 230 14.51 9.90 2.04
N SER A 231 14.80 11.15 2.43
CA SER A 231 16.19 11.65 2.47
C SER A 231 16.83 11.54 3.84
N ASP A 232 16.08 11.89 4.89
CA ASP A 232 16.58 11.97 6.26
C ASP A 232 15.58 11.27 7.18
N VAL A 233 16.03 10.19 7.80
CA VAL A 233 15.24 9.37 8.74
C VAL A 233 15.66 9.56 10.19
N THR A 234 16.57 10.47 10.50
CA THR A 234 17.10 10.69 11.86
C THR A 234 16.01 10.99 12.88
N ALA A 235 14.93 11.67 12.46
CA ALA A 235 13.76 11.91 13.31
C ALA A 235 13.09 10.60 13.81
N LEU A 236 13.17 9.52 13.03
CA LEU A 236 12.65 8.21 13.45
C LEU A 236 13.38 7.69 14.68
N ASP A 237 14.66 7.98 14.84
CA ASP A 237 15.47 7.50 15.98
C ASP A 237 15.05 8.12 17.32
N GLN A 238 14.36 9.27 17.27
CA GLN A 238 13.88 9.99 18.44
C GLN A 238 12.45 9.60 18.87
N LEU A 239 11.74 8.81 18.05
CA LEU A 239 10.36 8.40 18.33
C LEU A 239 10.31 7.22 19.31
N THR A 240 10.40 7.51 20.61
CA THR A 240 10.49 6.49 21.68
C THR A 240 9.20 5.68 21.89
N SER A 241 8.05 6.19 21.46
CA SER A 241 6.76 5.47 21.52
C SER A 241 6.47 4.64 20.27
N LEU A 242 7.25 4.79 19.19
CA LEU A 242 6.95 4.18 17.90
C LEU A 242 7.19 2.67 17.95
N LYS A 243 6.11 1.90 17.85
CA LYS A 243 6.13 0.43 17.90
C LYS A 243 6.07 -0.18 16.51
N THR A 244 5.38 0.49 15.59
CA THR A 244 5.13 -0.02 14.24
C THR A 244 5.49 1.03 13.20
N LEU A 245 6.35 0.64 12.27
CA LEU A 245 6.74 1.43 11.12
C LEU A 245 6.36 0.67 9.84
N SER A 246 5.55 1.32 9.01
CA SER A 246 5.23 0.88 7.66
C SER A 246 5.89 1.86 6.68
N ILE A 247 6.68 1.33 5.75
CA ILE A 247 7.32 2.11 4.68
C ILE A 247 6.93 1.53 3.33
N ARG A 248 6.51 2.45 2.45
CA ARG A 248 6.31 2.27 1.03
C ARG A 248 7.07 3.40 0.33
N GLN A 249 8.33 3.14 -0.02
CA GLN A 249 9.18 4.10 -0.72
C GLN A 249 9.37 3.71 -2.18
N MET A 250 9.36 4.68 -3.10
CA MET A 250 9.48 4.46 -4.55
C MET A 250 10.74 5.05 -5.21
N GLY A 251 11.85 5.20 -4.49
CA GLY A 251 12.98 6.01 -4.98
C GLY A 251 14.35 5.64 -4.45
N SER A 252 14.42 4.76 -3.46
CA SER A 252 15.67 4.13 -3.02
C SER A 252 15.48 2.63 -3.05
N ASP A 253 16.49 1.93 -3.56
CA ASP A 253 16.54 0.47 -3.51
C ASP A 253 17.11 -0.05 -2.19
N GLN A 254 17.59 0.82 -1.31
CA GLN A 254 18.17 0.48 -0.02
C GLN A 254 17.32 0.99 1.14
N LEU A 255 17.12 0.14 2.15
CA LEU A 255 16.54 0.53 3.44
C LEU A 255 17.53 1.48 4.15
N PRO A 256 17.12 2.70 4.55
CA PRO A 256 18.01 3.58 5.28
C PRO A 256 18.38 3.00 6.67
N GLU A 257 19.51 3.43 7.21
CA GLU A 257 19.88 3.08 8.59
C GLU A 257 18.92 3.73 9.57
N ILE A 258 18.25 2.90 10.38
CA ILE A 258 17.32 3.33 11.42
C ILE A 258 17.80 2.71 12.74
N HIS A 259 18.14 3.54 13.72
CA HIS A 259 18.67 3.14 15.03
C HIS A 259 17.61 3.14 16.15
N ASN A 260 16.33 3.32 15.80
CA ASN A 260 15.24 3.23 16.76
C ASN A 260 15.03 1.79 17.30
N ARG A 261 15.36 1.59 18.58
CA ARG A 261 15.19 0.33 19.32
C ARG A 261 13.76 0.04 19.81
N HIS A 262 12.85 1.00 19.72
CA HIS A 262 11.46 0.88 20.17
C HIS A 262 10.54 0.30 19.09
N ILE A 263 10.96 0.38 17.82
CA ILE A 263 10.23 -0.21 16.70
C ILE A 263 10.32 -1.74 16.81
N ALA A 264 9.19 -2.36 17.12
CA ALA A 264 9.05 -3.81 17.22
C ALA A 264 8.55 -4.44 15.93
N THR A 265 7.85 -3.67 15.08
CA THR A 265 7.27 -4.14 13.83
C THR A 265 7.68 -3.24 12.66
N LEU A 266 8.26 -3.87 11.63
CA LEU A 266 8.53 -3.23 10.34
C LEU A 266 7.69 -3.92 9.25
N ALA A 267 7.01 -3.12 8.45
CA ALA A 267 6.35 -3.59 7.25
C ALA A 267 6.86 -2.80 6.03
N LEU A 268 7.35 -3.52 5.03
CA LEU A 268 7.81 -2.96 3.76
C LEU A 268 6.85 -3.39 2.66
N TYR A 269 6.18 -2.42 2.05
CA TYR A 269 5.09 -2.67 1.09
C TYR A 269 5.43 -2.22 -0.34
N TYR A 270 4.77 -2.88 -1.29
CA TYR A 270 4.83 -2.58 -2.72
C TYR A 270 3.55 -1.87 -3.22
N ARG A 271 3.66 -0.75 -3.95
CA ARG A 271 2.53 -0.16 -4.73
C ARG A 271 2.66 -0.55 -6.19
N LYS A 272 1.71 -1.33 -6.70
CA LYS A 272 1.59 -1.62 -8.12
C LYS A 272 1.07 -0.39 -8.86
N GLU A 273 1.94 0.56 -9.17
CA GLU A 273 1.62 1.65 -10.09
C GLU A 273 1.99 1.26 -11.52
N PHE A 274 1.05 1.43 -12.44
CA PHE A 274 1.28 1.35 -13.87
C PHE A 274 1.89 2.69 -14.33
N GLY A 275 3.22 2.82 -14.25
CA GLY A 275 3.94 4.03 -14.67
C GLY A 275 5.45 3.78 -14.83
N PRO A 276 6.21 4.76 -15.37
CA PRO A 276 7.66 4.63 -15.63
C PRO A 276 8.52 4.49 -14.35
N PHE A 277 7.90 4.51 -13.17
CA PHE A 277 8.54 4.34 -11.86
C PHE A 277 8.29 2.96 -11.23
N SER A 278 7.79 2.01 -12.02
CA SER A 278 7.40 0.65 -11.62
C SER A 278 8.56 -0.29 -11.24
N GLU A 279 9.73 0.22 -10.84
CA GLU A 279 10.89 -0.61 -10.48
C GLU A 279 11.69 -0.15 -9.24
N ARG A 280 11.30 0.95 -8.60
CA ARG A 280 12.08 1.56 -7.50
C ARG A 280 11.54 1.07 -6.16
N TYR A 281 12.18 0.07 -5.58
CA TYR A 281 11.70 -0.59 -4.36
C TYR A 281 12.87 -0.96 -3.46
N ILE A 282 12.64 -1.01 -2.15
CA ILE A 282 13.66 -1.51 -1.20
C ILE A 282 13.99 -2.99 -1.49
N ARG A 283 15.12 -3.22 -2.16
CA ARG A 283 15.71 -4.53 -2.47
C ARG A 283 16.83 -4.88 -1.49
N ASP A 284 17.65 -3.88 -1.15
CA ASP A 284 18.74 -4.01 -0.19
C ASP A 284 18.26 -3.68 1.22
N ILE A 285 18.24 -4.71 2.07
CA ILE A 285 17.88 -4.64 3.48
C ILE A 285 19.12 -4.81 4.39
N SER A 286 20.33 -4.59 3.88
CA SER A 286 21.60 -4.70 4.61
C SER A 286 21.60 -3.97 5.96
N ASN A 287 20.92 -2.81 5.99
CA ASN A 287 20.77 -1.94 7.16
C ASN A 287 19.70 -2.39 8.14
N ILE A 288 18.83 -3.36 7.83
CA ILE A 288 17.77 -3.78 8.77
C ILE A 288 18.32 -4.23 10.12
N GLY A 289 19.57 -4.70 10.15
CA GLY A 289 20.28 -5.06 11.38
C GLY A 289 20.56 -3.90 12.35
N THR A 290 20.39 -2.63 11.96
CA THR A 290 20.50 -1.46 12.86
C THR A 290 19.28 -1.35 13.78
N MET A 291 18.11 -1.86 13.36
CA MET A 291 16.85 -1.79 14.09
C MET A 291 16.76 -2.90 15.16
N LYS A 292 17.59 -2.81 16.20
CA LYS A 292 17.77 -3.86 17.23
C LYS A 292 16.51 -4.24 18.02
N GLY A 293 15.45 -3.42 17.96
CA GLY A 293 14.16 -3.70 18.61
C GLY A 293 13.22 -4.61 17.84
N LEU A 294 13.51 -4.90 16.56
CA LEU A 294 12.57 -5.60 15.69
C LEU A 294 12.27 -7.03 16.17
N LYS A 295 10.98 -7.35 16.23
CA LYS A 295 10.43 -8.67 16.50
C LYS A 295 9.60 -9.20 15.35
N LYS A 296 9.03 -8.33 14.52
CA LYS A 296 8.13 -8.68 13.42
C LYS A 296 8.55 -7.96 12.15
N VAL A 297 8.72 -8.70 11.07
CA VAL A 297 9.04 -8.14 9.76
C VAL A 297 8.11 -8.70 8.70
N TYR A 298 7.47 -7.80 7.96
CA TYR A 298 6.58 -8.12 6.85
C TYR A 298 7.16 -7.56 5.56
N PHE A 299 7.55 -8.45 4.66
CA PHE A 299 7.90 -8.11 3.29
C PHE A 299 6.73 -8.50 2.39
N GLU A 300 5.96 -7.52 1.94
CA GLU A 300 5.00 -7.70 0.84
C GLU A 300 5.65 -7.35 -0.52
N HIS A 301 6.97 -7.48 -0.58
CA HIS A 301 7.79 -7.11 -1.73
C HIS A 301 8.14 -8.31 -2.61
N GLU A 302 8.42 -8.05 -3.89
CA GLU A 302 8.66 -9.08 -4.89
C GLU A 302 10.15 -9.43 -5.07
N GLN A 303 11.08 -8.61 -4.56
CA GLN A 303 12.49 -8.67 -4.96
C GLN A 303 13.55 -8.35 -3.88
N ALA A 304 13.27 -8.40 -2.57
CA ALA A 304 14.40 -8.44 -1.60
C ALA A 304 15.22 -9.71 -1.85
N THR A 305 16.52 -9.57 -2.10
CA THR A 305 17.37 -10.65 -2.66
C THR A 305 18.24 -11.35 -1.61
N ASP A 306 18.55 -10.68 -0.49
CA ASP A 306 19.34 -11.25 0.60
C ASP A 306 18.66 -11.05 1.96
N TYR A 307 18.36 -12.17 2.63
CA TYR A 307 17.80 -12.19 3.98
C TYR A 307 18.84 -12.43 5.07
N SER A 308 20.12 -12.64 4.73
CA SER A 308 21.21 -12.78 5.70
C SER A 308 21.28 -11.64 6.72
N PRO A 309 20.94 -10.36 6.40
CA PRO A 309 20.92 -9.30 7.40
C PRO A 309 19.90 -9.53 8.53
N LEU A 310 18.85 -10.32 8.29
CA LEU A 310 17.86 -10.67 9.32
C LEU A 310 18.45 -11.52 10.44
N LEU A 311 19.56 -12.23 10.20
CA LEU A 311 20.26 -13.00 11.24
C LEU A 311 20.89 -12.11 12.33
N LYS A 312 21.00 -10.80 12.07
CA LYS A 312 21.45 -9.81 13.07
C LYS A 312 20.34 -9.42 14.06
N LEU A 313 19.13 -9.95 13.87
CA LEU A 313 17.92 -9.63 14.62
C LEU A 313 17.35 -10.87 15.30
N ASP A 314 16.64 -10.63 16.39
CA ASP A 314 15.98 -11.68 17.15
C ASP A 314 14.47 -11.71 16.86
N LEU A 315 14.13 -12.14 15.63
CA LEU A 315 12.77 -12.09 15.09
C LEU A 315 11.88 -13.22 15.62
N GLU A 316 10.63 -12.85 15.93
CA GLU A 316 9.56 -13.78 16.30
C GLU A 316 8.62 -14.07 15.12
N GLN A 317 8.46 -13.12 14.21
CA GLN A 317 7.58 -13.25 13.04
C GLN A 317 8.25 -12.72 11.78
N LEU A 318 8.21 -13.53 10.72
CA LEU A 318 8.69 -13.16 9.39
C LEU A 318 7.62 -13.50 8.35
N SER A 319 7.22 -12.53 7.53
CA SER A 319 6.38 -12.75 6.35
C SER A 319 7.14 -12.33 5.10
N VAL A 320 7.20 -13.20 4.10
CA VAL A 320 7.78 -12.92 2.79
C VAL A 320 6.85 -13.40 1.67
N THR A 321 7.00 -12.86 0.46
CA THR A 321 6.12 -13.24 -0.66
C THR A 321 6.60 -14.54 -1.34
N LYS A 322 5.69 -15.27 -1.99
CA LYS A 322 6.03 -16.49 -2.78
C LYS A 322 6.87 -16.18 -4.03
N LYS A 323 7.01 -14.90 -4.39
CA LYS A 323 7.85 -14.47 -5.52
C LYS A 323 9.34 -14.51 -5.19
N GLN A 324 9.70 -14.63 -3.91
CA GLN A 324 11.09 -14.73 -3.45
C GLN A 324 11.46 -16.20 -3.19
N PRO A 325 12.75 -16.58 -3.30
CA PRO A 325 13.21 -17.90 -2.85
C PRO A 325 12.83 -18.11 -1.39
N LEU A 326 12.36 -19.30 -1.04
CA LEU A 326 12.09 -19.68 0.34
C LEU A 326 13.39 -19.55 1.15
N PRO A 327 13.49 -18.65 2.15
CA PRO A 327 14.75 -18.38 2.85
C PRO A 327 15.06 -19.43 3.93
N LEU A 328 15.00 -20.72 3.56
CA LEU A 328 15.08 -21.85 4.49
C LEU A 328 16.41 -21.86 5.28
N ALA A 329 17.53 -21.52 4.62
CA ALA A 329 18.85 -21.43 5.27
C ALA A 329 18.92 -20.31 6.34
N VAL A 330 18.15 -19.25 6.18
CA VAL A 330 18.09 -18.12 7.13
C VAL A 330 17.13 -18.43 8.27
N ILE A 331 15.89 -18.85 7.97
CA ILE A 331 14.89 -19.09 9.03
C ILE A 331 15.25 -20.27 9.94
N LYS A 332 16.03 -21.25 9.47
CA LYS A 332 16.59 -22.31 10.32
C LYS A 332 17.56 -21.81 11.38
N LYS A 333 18.20 -20.66 11.14
CA LYS A 333 19.15 -20.02 12.07
C LYS A 333 18.47 -18.98 12.96
N MET A 334 17.13 -18.84 12.91
CA MET A 334 16.36 -17.91 13.74
C MET A 334 15.75 -18.65 14.94
N PRO A 335 16.39 -18.64 16.13
CA PRO A 335 16.02 -19.50 17.25
C PRO A 335 14.65 -19.15 17.88
N HIS A 336 14.21 -17.90 17.77
CA HIS A 336 12.96 -17.42 18.38
C HIS A 336 11.82 -17.21 17.38
N LEU A 337 11.98 -17.67 16.13
CA LEU A 337 10.93 -17.56 15.11
C LEU A 337 9.72 -18.45 15.48
N LYS A 338 8.57 -17.83 15.74
CA LYS A 338 7.32 -18.48 16.14
C LYS A 338 6.33 -18.59 14.98
N PHE A 339 6.40 -17.64 14.05
CA PHE A 339 5.52 -17.55 12.89
C PHE A 339 6.32 -17.22 11.64
N PHE A 340 6.11 -18.00 10.59
CA PHE A 340 6.67 -17.73 9.27
C PHE A 340 5.57 -17.79 8.21
N ALA A 341 5.43 -16.75 7.39
CA ALA A 341 4.55 -16.74 6.25
C ALA A 341 5.35 -16.66 4.94
N TYR A 342 4.97 -17.50 3.98
CA TYR A 342 5.54 -17.57 2.64
C TYR A 342 4.42 -17.49 1.60
N GLY A 343 4.18 -16.28 1.09
CA GLY A 343 3.01 -15.96 0.29
C GLY A 343 1.71 -16.27 1.04
N ARG A 344 0.90 -17.20 0.52
CA ARG A 344 -0.35 -17.62 1.17
C ARG A 344 -0.17 -18.70 2.24
N HIS A 345 1.02 -19.30 2.34
CA HIS A 345 1.29 -20.35 3.32
C HIS A 345 1.71 -19.73 4.65
N ARG A 346 1.16 -20.27 5.74
CA ARG A 346 1.46 -19.84 7.12
C ARG A 346 1.97 -21.05 7.89
N TYR A 347 3.09 -20.88 8.57
CA TYR A 347 3.77 -21.90 9.35
C TYR A 347 3.89 -21.40 10.80
N GLU A 348 3.29 -22.15 11.71
CA GLU A 348 3.36 -21.93 13.15
C GLU A 348 3.31 -23.28 13.88
N GLY A 349 3.70 -23.31 15.15
CA GLY A 349 3.68 -24.53 15.96
C GLY A 349 4.37 -25.71 15.29
N ASN A 350 3.67 -26.84 15.16
CA ASN A 350 4.21 -28.06 14.55
C ASN A 350 4.53 -27.90 13.05
N ALA A 351 3.75 -27.10 12.31
CA ALA A 351 3.99 -26.87 10.89
C ALA A 351 5.33 -26.13 10.66
N LEU A 352 5.65 -25.18 11.54
CA LEU A 352 6.95 -24.50 11.51
C LEU A 352 8.08 -25.45 11.91
N LYS A 353 7.93 -26.23 12.98
CA LYS A 353 8.93 -27.24 13.39
C LYS A 353 9.27 -28.21 12.25
N THR A 354 8.26 -28.73 11.56
CA THR A 354 8.45 -29.62 10.40
C THR A 354 9.21 -28.92 9.28
N LEU A 355 8.88 -27.65 8.99
CA LEU A 355 9.58 -26.87 7.98
C LEU A 355 11.06 -26.66 8.34
N LEU A 356 11.35 -26.29 9.59
CA LEU A 356 12.73 -26.07 10.08
C LEU A 356 13.55 -27.38 10.11
N ASN A 357 12.90 -28.52 10.36
CA ASN A 357 13.52 -29.84 10.35
C ASN A 357 13.60 -30.47 8.95
N THR A 358 13.03 -29.84 7.92
CA THR A 358 13.10 -30.35 6.55
C THR A 358 14.56 -30.35 6.11
N GLU A 359 15.17 -31.51 5.90
CA GLU A 359 16.54 -31.60 5.40
C GLU A 359 16.67 -30.79 4.11
N LEU A 360 17.62 -29.86 4.09
CA LEU A 360 18.08 -29.30 2.84
C LEU A 360 18.77 -30.48 2.15
N LYS A 361 18.18 -31.03 1.10
CA LYS A 361 18.86 -32.02 0.27
C LYS A 361 20.04 -31.33 -0.40
N THR A 362 21.17 -31.29 0.29
CA THR A 362 22.44 -30.85 -0.26
C THR A 362 22.96 -31.99 -1.13
N SER A 363 22.89 -31.79 -2.45
CA SER A 363 23.62 -32.65 -3.36
C SER A 363 25.11 -32.41 -3.12
N THR A 364 25.86 -33.44 -2.75
CA THR A 364 27.31 -33.38 -2.43
C THR A 364 28.22 -33.25 -3.65
N ALA A 365 27.69 -33.03 -4.86
CA ALA A 365 28.54 -32.74 -5.99
C ALA A 365 29.01 -31.27 -5.90
N ASN A 366 30.20 -31.06 -5.34
CA ASN A 366 30.86 -29.75 -5.23
C ASN A 366 31.25 -29.13 -6.58
N THR A 367 30.79 -29.71 -7.69
CA THR A 367 30.75 -29.07 -9.02
C THR A 367 29.46 -29.51 -9.70
N PHE A 368 28.72 -28.55 -10.26
CA PHE A 368 27.52 -28.84 -11.05
C PHE A 368 27.70 -28.28 -12.46
N LYS A 369 27.67 -29.16 -13.46
CA LYS A 369 27.53 -28.76 -14.86
C LYS A 369 26.03 -28.64 -15.15
N ALA A 370 25.54 -27.41 -15.27
CA ALA A 370 24.14 -27.12 -15.56
C ALA A 370 24.03 -26.28 -16.83
N LEU A 371 23.05 -26.61 -17.67
CA LEU A 371 22.68 -25.80 -18.83
C LEU A 371 21.42 -25.02 -18.45
N ILE A 372 21.47 -23.69 -18.53
CA ILE A 372 20.31 -22.81 -18.34
C ILE A 372 19.61 -22.69 -19.68
N ASN A 373 18.34 -23.10 -19.76
CA ASN A 373 17.51 -22.87 -20.94
C ASN A 373 16.23 -22.11 -20.55
N GLY A 374 16.12 -20.86 -20.99
CA GLY A 374 14.90 -20.05 -20.88
C GLY A 374 15.15 -18.55 -20.65
N THR A 375 14.18 -17.71 -21.03
CA THR A 375 14.19 -16.26 -20.78
C THR A 375 14.13 -15.95 -19.28
N PRO A 376 14.58 -14.75 -18.85
CA PRO A 376 14.88 -14.40 -17.45
C PRO A 376 13.75 -14.62 -16.43
N GLU A 377 12.53 -14.85 -16.88
CA GLU A 377 11.34 -14.99 -16.05
C GLU A 377 10.87 -16.45 -15.86
N ARG A 378 11.38 -17.44 -16.59
CA ARG A 378 10.78 -18.81 -16.62
C ARG A 378 11.74 -20.01 -16.72
N GLY A 379 13.03 -19.86 -16.45
CA GLY A 379 14.02 -20.94 -16.67
C GLY A 379 13.69 -22.28 -15.97
N SER A 380 13.94 -23.39 -16.68
CA SER A 380 14.09 -24.73 -16.11
C SER A 380 15.54 -25.17 -16.28
N ILE A 381 16.11 -25.83 -15.27
CA ILE A 381 17.50 -26.30 -15.24
C ILE A 381 17.52 -27.78 -15.63
N ILE A 382 18.44 -28.18 -16.51
CA ILE A 382 18.78 -29.60 -16.71
C ILE A 382 19.98 -29.93 -15.84
N TYR A 383 19.83 -30.92 -14.96
CA TYR A 383 20.80 -31.26 -13.94
C TYR A 383 21.30 -32.71 -14.05
N GLY A 384 22.62 -32.89 -14.05
CA GLY A 384 23.32 -34.16 -13.83
C GLY A 384 23.37 -35.14 -15.01
N GLU A 385 24.17 -36.21 -14.86
CA GLU A 385 24.42 -37.25 -15.88
C GLU A 385 23.16 -37.97 -16.39
N LYS A 386 22.03 -37.86 -15.67
CA LYS A 386 20.76 -38.51 -15.99
C LYS A 386 19.73 -37.61 -16.70
N LYS A 387 20.10 -36.41 -17.14
CA LYS A 387 19.29 -35.49 -17.98
C LYS A 387 17.87 -35.23 -17.46
N GLN A 388 17.71 -34.99 -16.15
CA GLN A 388 16.41 -34.67 -15.56
C GLN A 388 16.14 -33.16 -15.55
N LEU A 389 14.87 -32.79 -15.74
CA LEU A 389 14.40 -31.39 -15.78
C LEU A 389 13.98 -30.94 -14.37
N VAL A 390 14.66 -29.90 -13.85
CA VAL A 390 14.44 -29.35 -12.51
C VAL A 390 14.07 -27.86 -12.64
N PRO A 391 12.86 -27.43 -12.24
CA PRO A 391 12.48 -26.02 -12.26
C PRO A 391 13.42 -25.13 -11.43
N VAL A 392 13.79 -23.94 -11.91
CA VAL A 392 14.75 -23.02 -11.25
C VAL A 392 14.35 -22.67 -9.81
N ASN A 393 13.05 -22.57 -9.54
CA ASN A 393 12.51 -22.32 -8.21
C ASN A 393 12.73 -23.46 -7.19
N LYS A 394 13.33 -24.59 -7.61
CA LYS A 394 13.73 -25.71 -6.75
C LYS A 394 15.24 -25.76 -6.47
N ILE A 395 16.02 -24.79 -6.93
CA ILE A 395 17.47 -24.70 -6.70
C ILE A 395 17.77 -23.50 -5.79
N THR A 396 18.59 -23.73 -4.76
CA THR A 396 19.04 -22.70 -3.82
C THR A 396 20.55 -22.62 -3.88
N LEU A 397 21.10 -21.45 -4.24
CA LEU A 397 22.54 -21.18 -4.24
C LEU A 397 22.91 -20.55 -2.90
N ASP A 398 24.02 -21.00 -2.30
CA ASP A 398 24.38 -20.69 -0.90
C ASP A 398 25.04 -19.31 -0.72
N THR A 399 25.45 -18.60 -1.80
CA THR A 399 25.99 -17.22 -1.75
C THR A 399 25.92 -16.49 -3.11
N TYR A 400 25.59 -15.19 -3.13
CA TYR A 400 25.83 -14.28 -4.28
C TYR A 400 27.21 -13.61 -4.18
N ASN A 401 27.89 -13.42 -5.31
CA ASN A 401 29.10 -12.60 -5.42
C ASN A 401 28.77 -11.13 -5.76
N ARG A 402 29.76 -10.23 -5.64
CA ARG A 402 29.65 -8.75 -5.59
C ARG A 402 29.11 -8.02 -6.85
N CYS A 403 28.44 -8.69 -7.79
CA CYS A 403 28.15 -8.09 -9.11
C CYS A 403 26.67 -8.01 -9.53
N HIS A 404 25.70 -8.26 -8.65
CA HIS A 404 24.27 -7.95 -8.90
C HIS A 404 23.70 -8.36 -10.29
N SER A 405 24.00 -9.55 -10.81
CA SER A 405 23.37 -10.10 -12.03
C SER A 405 23.18 -11.62 -11.95
N ASN A 406 22.10 -12.14 -12.56
CA ASN A 406 21.59 -13.51 -12.43
C ASN A 406 21.93 -14.45 -13.62
N HIS A 407 23.01 -14.31 -14.39
CA HIS A 407 23.32 -15.31 -15.44
C HIS A 407 24.82 -15.50 -15.76
N ILE A 408 25.24 -16.76 -15.95
CA ILE A 408 26.38 -17.18 -16.80
C ILE A 408 25.87 -18.32 -17.69
N ALA A 409 26.19 -18.29 -19.00
CA ALA A 409 26.14 -19.48 -19.85
C ALA A 409 27.32 -19.50 -20.85
N ILE A 410 27.99 -20.65 -20.94
CA ILE A 410 29.09 -20.96 -21.87
C ILE A 410 28.67 -22.18 -22.72
N SER A 411 29.07 -22.20 -23.99
CA SER A 411 28.78 -23.31 -24.92
C SER A 411 29.55 -24.61 -24.56
N PRO A 412 28.93 -25.80 -24.71
CA PRO A 412 29.56 -27.08 -24.36
C PRO A 412 30.80 -27.48 -25.15
N ALA A 413 31.01 -27.00 -26.38
CA ALA A 413 32.20 -27.33 -27.17
C ALA A 413 33.46 -26.53 -26.76
N LEU A 414 33.32 -25.55 -25.86
CA LEU A 414 34.44 -24.88 -25.17
C LEU A 414 34.87 -25.61 -23.91
N LEU A 415 34.02 -26.51 -23.43
CA LEU A 415 34.28 -27.27 -22.21
C LEU A 415 35.19 -28.47 -22.46
N SER A 416 35.63 -28.67 -23.72
CA SER A 416 36.46 -29.79 -24.19
C SER A 416 37.78 -29.38 -24.85
N VAL A 417 38.06 -28.09 -25.05
CA VAL A 417 39.34 -27.59 -25.58
C VAL A 417 40.26 -27.13 -24.44
N SER A 418 41.57 -27.27 -24.65
CA SER A 418 42.56 -26.78 -23.69
C SER A 418 42.60 -25.24 -23.67
N VAL A 419 43.14 -24.66 -22.59
CA VAL A 419 43.18 -23.20 -22.38
C VAL A 419 43.96 -22.48 -23.51
N ASP A 420 44.98 -23.12 -24.09
CA ASP A 420 45.83 -22.51 -25.11
C ASP A 420 45.17 -22.45 -26.50
N GLU A 421 44.35 -23.44 -26.85
CA GLU A 421 43.57 -23.47 -28.10
C GLU A 421 42.47 -22.42 -28.12
N TYR A 422 41.84 -22.20 -26.96
CA TYR A 422 40.87 -21.13 -26.81
C TYR A 422 41.50 -19.78 -27.14
N ILE A 423 42.69 -19.46 -26.61
CA ILE A 423 43.40 -18.18 -26.83
C ILE A 423 43.70 -17.92 -28.33
N HIS A 424 43.91 -18.96 -29.12
CA HIS A 424 44.27 -18.84 -30.53
C HIS A 424 43.08 -18.49 -31.44
N LEU A 425 41.89 -19.06 -31.17
CA LEU A 425 40.64 -18.78 -31.88
C LEU A 425 40.24 -17.30 -31.81
N LEU A 426 40.65 -16.65 -30.70
CA LEU A 426 40.21 -15.30 -30.39
C LEU A 426 40.95 -14.22 -31.17
N LYS A 427 42.22 -14.50 -31.51
CA LYS A 427 43.04 -13.63 -32.34
C LYS A 427 42.56 -13.60 -33.81
N HIS A 428 41.83 -14.63 -34.23
CA HIS A 428 41.37 -14.80 -35.61
C HIS A 428 40.08 -14.00 -35.91
N VAL A 429 39.06 -14.13 -35.07
CA VAL A 429 37.77 -13.42 -35.22
C VAL A 429 37.93 -11.90 -35.08
N TYR A 430 38.88 -11.44 -34.26
CA TYR A 430 39.21 -10.01 -34.12
C TYR A 430 39.71 -9.39 -35.44
N ARG A 431 40.44 -10.15 -36.28
CA ARG A 431 40.95 -9.66 -37.58
C ARG A 431 39.84 -9.52 -38.63
N GLN A 432 38.81 -10.35 -38.60
CA GLN A 432 37.70 -10.32 -39.57
C GLN A 432 36.73 -9.15 -39.35
N SER A 433 36.49 -8.73 -38.09
CA SER A 433 35.65 -7.56 -37.79
C SER A 433 36.22 -6.23 -38.33
N LYS A 434 37.56 -6.14 -38.44
CA LYS A 434 38.24 -4.96 -39.01
C LYS A 434 38.13 -4.86 -40.54
N GLN A 435 37.59 -5.87 -41.21
CA GLN A 435 37.40 -5.91 -42.67
C GLN A 435 35.97 -5.57 -43.11
N GLY A 436 35.09 -5.13 -42.20
CA GLY A 436 33.81 -4.49 -42.56
C GLY A 436 32.67 -5.41 -43.02
N ILE A 437 32.75 -6.71 -42.74
CA ILE A 437 31.66 -7.66 -43.05
C ILE A 437 30.57 -7.56 -41.95
N PRO A 438 29.28 -7.36 -42.29
CA PRO A 438 28.24 -7.10 -41.30
C PRO A 438 27.81 -8.37 -40.55
N SER A 439 27.67 -8.24 -39.24
CA SER A 439 27.23 -9.30 -38.33
C SER A 439 25.72 -9.52 -38.36
N GLN A 440 25.28 -10.78 -38.36
CA GLN A 440 23.87 -11.15 -38.55
C GLN A 440 23.01 -11.20 -37.25
N TYR A 441 23.53 -10.90 -36.05
CA TYR A 441 22.77 -10.91 -34.76
C TYR A 441 23.31 -9.94 -33.69
N THR A 442 22.47 -9.52 -32.72
CA THR A 442 22.72 -8.45 -31.70
C THR A 442 22.38 -8.89 -30.26
N ILE A 443 23.20 -8.53 -29.24
CA ILE A 443 22.88 -8.60 -27.79
C ILE A 443 23.46 -7.37 -27.08
N GLU A 444 22.67 -6.71 -26.21
CA GLU A 444 23.05 -5.49 -25.46
C GLU A 444 23.34 -5.77 -23.96
N SER A 445 24.36 -5.10 -23.39
CA SER A 445 24.60 -5.03 -21.93
C SER A 445 24.98 -3.60 -21.51
N CYS A 446 24.65 -3.22 -20.27
CA CYS A 446 24.72 -1.83 -19.79
C CYS A 446 26.14 -1.25 -19.73
N GLN A 447 26.36 -0.33 -20.68
CA GLN A 447 27.23 0.86 -20.65
C GLN A 447 28.73 0.68 -20.38
N GLY A 448 29.42 0.24 -21.44
CA GLY A 448 30.39 1.14 -22.06
C GLY A 448 31.84 1.01 -21.62
N SER A 449 32.46 -0.16 -21.73
CA SER A 449 33.81 -0.30 -22.29
C SER A 449 34.05 -1.75 -22.72
N THR A 450 34.66 -1.93 -23.88
CA THR A 450 34.99 -3.21 -24.50
C THR A 450 35.68 -4.19 -23.57
N ALA A 451 35.19 -5.43 -23.51
CA ALA A 451 36.01 -6.60 -23.27
C ALA A 451 35.70 -7.64 -24.36
N ILE A 452 36.75 -8.00 -25.09
CA ILE A 452 36.78 -8.96 -26.20
C ILE A 452 36.51 -10.35 -25.64
N VAL A 453 35.81 -11.22 -26.41
CA VAL A 453 36.26 -12.58 -26.79
C VAL A 453 35.13 -13.50 -27.31
N ASN A 454 35.51 -14.24 -28.35
CA ASN A 454 34.80 -14.78 -29.50
C ASN A 454 34.14 -16.17 -29.34
N HIS A 455 33.33 -16.52 -30.34
CA HIS A 455 32.65 -17.81 -30.44
C HIS A 455 33.56 -18.94 -30.98
N LEU A 456 33.18 -20.17 -30.60
CA LEU A 456 33.76 -21.52 -30.72
C LEU A 456 34.05 -22.04 -32.14
N VAL A 457 34.94 -23.02 -32.41
CA VAL A 457 34.82 -24.49 -32.16
C VAL A 457 36.15 -25.23 -32.51
N ALA A 458 36.46 -26.28 -31.72
CA ALA A 458 37.26 -27.52 -31.92
C ALA A 458 38.77 -27.47 -32.27
N GLY A 459 39.56 -28.20 -31.48
CA GLY A 459 40.69 -28.97 -31.99
C GLY A 459 40.40 -30.46 -31.80
N GLU A 460 40.88 -31.32 -32.71
CA GLU A 460 41.46 -32.58 -32.24
C GLU A 460 42.74 -32.28 -31.46
#